data_AF-A0A9N9DCW3-F1
#
_entry.id   AF-A0A9N9DCW3-F1
#
_cell.length_a   1.000
_cell.length_b   1.000
_cell.length_c   1.000
_cell.angle_alpha   90.00
_cell.angle_beta   90.00
_cell.angle_gamma   90.00
#
_symmetry.space_group_name_H-M   'P 1'
#
loop_
_entity.id
_entity.type
_entity.pdbx_description
1 polymer ?
#
loop_
_entity_poly.entity_id
_entity_poly.type
_entity_poly.pdbx_seq_one_letter_code
_entity_poly.pdbx_strand_id
1 'polypeptide(L)' 'MSTSEINNSNADHDWLERAISENYIKYYDFAEFINWEEISSGSYGNVSCANWKGTETIMALKHSYNLTIKEIVNE' A
#
# COMPACT_ATOMS: atom_id res chain seq x y z
N MET A 1 16.91 -18.97 21.94
CA MET A 1 17.70 -18.15 21.00
C MET A 1 16.95 -18.15 19.69
N SER A 2 16.16 -17.11 19.44
CA SER A 2 15.40 -16.94 18.20
C SER A 2 16.02 -15.78 17.45
N THR A 3 16.90 -16.08 16.49
CA THR A 3 17.63 -15.06 15.70
C THR A 3 17.42 -15.24 14.19
N SER A 4 16.26 -15.76 13.80
CA SER A 4 15.91 -15.98 12.39
C SER A 4 14.74 -15.13 11.87
N GLU A 5 13.99 -14.43 12.73
CA GLU A 5 12.85 -13.59 12.30
C GLU A 5 13.23 -12.11 12.12
N ILE A 6 14.29 -11.63 12.78
CA ILE A 6 14.68 -10.21 12.75
C ILE A 6 15.40 -9.82 11.45
N ASN A 7 16.02 -10.78 10.75
CA ASN A 7 16.91 -10.47 9.62
C ASN A 7 16.20 -10.24 8.28
N ASN A 8 14.94 -10.69 8.12
CA ASN A 8 14.20 -10.52 6.86
C ASN A 8 13.39 -9.21 6.80
N SER A 9 12.89 -8.75 7.95
CA SER A 9 12.11 -7.50 8.05
C SER A 9 12.88 -6.27 7.60
N ASN A 10 14.19 -6.22 7.86
CA ASN A 10 15.01 -5.05 7.55
C ASN A 10 15.29 -4.95 6.05
N ALA A 11 15.52 -6.08 5.37
CA ALA A 11 15.81 -6.09 3.94
C ALA A 11 14.61 -5.66 3.09
N ASP A 12 13.41 -6.14 3.44
CA ASP A 12 12.17 -5.75 2.77
C ASP A 12 11.89 -4.25 2.96
N HIS A 13 12.13 -3.72 4.17
CA HIS A 13 11.97 -2.30 4.47
C HIS A 13 12.96 -1.43 3.69
N ASP A 14 14.26 -1.78 3.70
CA ASP A 14 15.30 -1.08 2.94
C ASP A 14 14.99 -1.07 1.44
N TRP A 15 14.48 -2.19 0.90
CA TRP A 15 14.04 -2.27 -0.49
C TRP A 15 12.89 -1.30 -0.78
N LEU A 16 11.88 -1.23 0.09
CA LEU A 16 10.74 -0.34 -0.09
C LEU A 16 11.16 1.14 -0.02
N GLU A 17 11.97 1.51 0.97
CA GLU A 17 12.51 2.88 1.09
C GLU A 17 13.29 3.26 -0.17
N ARG A 18 14.13 2.36 -0.67
CA ARG A 18 14.89 2.57 -1.89
C ARG A 18 13.99 2.66 -3.13
N ALA A 19 12.95 1.84 -3.24
CA ALA A 19 12.01 1.88 -4.35
C ALA A 19 11.21 3.19 -4.40
N ILE A 20 10.88 3.75 -3.24
CA ILE A 20 10.26 5.08 -3.12
C ILE A 20 11.27 6.19 -3.46
N SER A 21 12.48 6.13 -2.91
CA SER A 21 13.55 7.11 -3.14
C SER A 21 14.02 7.16 -4.60
N GLU A 22 14.13 6.01 -5.25
CA GLU A 22 14.44 5.88 -6.68
C GLU A 22 13.20 6.08 -7.58
N ASN A 23 12.03 6.37 -6.99
CA ASN A 23 10.79 6.70 -7.68
C ASN A 23 10.25 5.58 -8.60
N TYR A 24 10.58 4.32 -8.30
CA TYR A 24 9.92 3.15 -8.89
C TYR A 24 8.50 2.99 -8.34
N ILE A 25 8.29 3.39 -7.07
CA ILE A 25 6.98 3.46 -6.43
C ILE A 25 6.71 4.92 -6.09
N LYS A 26 5.57 5.45 -6.54
CA LYS A 26 5.11 6.78 -6.13
C LYS A 26 4.40 6.68 -4.79
N TYR A 27 4.92 7.40 -3.81
CA TYR A 27 4.27 7.56 -2.52
C TYR A 27 3.24 8.69 -2.58
N TYR A 28 2.05 8.44 -2.04
CA TYR A 28 1.01 9.44 -1.83
C TYR A 28 0.58 9.36 -0.37
N ASP A 29 0.39 10.52 0.27
CA ASP A 29 -0.18 10.56 1.61
C ASP A 29 -1.65 10.12 1.52
N PHE A 30 -2.03 9.16 2.35
CA PHE A 30 -3.40 8.65 2.42
C PHE A 30 -4.43 9.76 2.69
N ALA A 31 -4.03 10.83 3.38
CA ALA A 31 -4.88 11.99 3.65
C ALA A 31 -5.23 12.83 2.39
N GLU A 32 -4.57 12.58 1.26
CA GLU A 32 -4.92 13.20 -0.03
C GLU A 32 -6.15 12.55 -0.68
N PHE A 33 -6.60 11.40 -0.21
CA PHE A 33 -7.81 10.77 -0.73
C PHE A 33 -9.00 11.12 0.18
N ILE A 34 -10.09 11.57 -0.43
CA ILE A 34 -11.30 12.03 0.25
C ILE A 34 -12.55 11.43 -0.39
N ASN A 35 -13.69 11.55 0.28
CA ASN A 35 -14.97 11.02 -0.20
C ASN A 35 -14.91 9.51 -0.52
N TRP A 36 -14.48 8.75 0.48
CA TRP A 36 -14.31 7.31 0.40
C TRP A 36 -15.65 6.60 0.36
N GLU A 37 -15.79 5.64 -0.54
CA GLU A 37 -16.95 4.74 -0.59
C GLU A 37 -16.45 3.33 -0.88
N GLU A 38 -16.78 2.37 0.00
CA GLU A 38 -16.48 0.96 -0.24
C GLU A 38 -17.32 0.45 -1.41
N ILE A 39 -16.66 -0.05 -2.45
CA ILE A 39 -17.32 -0.60 -3.65
C ILE A 39 -17.31 -2.13 -3.66
N SER A 40 -16.38 -2.75 -2.92
CA SER A 40 -16.28 -4.20 -2.82
C SER A 40 -15.52 -4.62 -1.58
N SER A 41 -15.93 -5.73 -0.97
CA SER A 41 -15.17 -6.47 0.02
C SER A 41 -15.09 -7.94 -0.38
N GLY A 42 -13.90 -8.53 -0.24
CA GLY A 42 -13.63 -9.93 -0.52
C GLY A 42 -12.62 -10.51 0.46
N SER A 43 -12.21 -11.77 0.27
CA SER A 43 -11.26 -12.44 1.17
C SER A 43 -9.86 -11.85 1.16
N TYR A 44 -9.50 -11.10 0.11
CA TYR A 44 -8.17 -10.52 -0.11
C TYR A 44 -8.09 -9.03 0.22
N GLY A 45 -9.13 -8.48 0.85
CA GLY A 45 -9.22 -7.06 1.17
C GLY A 45 -10.51 -6.41 0.71
N ASN A 46 -10.59 -5.11 0.92
CA ASN A 46 -11.66 -4.27 0.40
C ASN A 46 -11.12 -3.29 -0.63
N VAL A 47 -12.00 -2.86 -1.52
CA VAL A 47 -11.74 -1.84 -2.53
C VAL A 47 -12.72 -0.71 -2.27
N SER A 48 -12.19 0.48 -2.10
CA SER A 48 -12.97 1.72 -2.01
C SER A 48 -12.69 2.61 -3.20
N CYS A 49 -13.66 3.37 -3.68
CA CYS A 49 -13.38 4.51 -4.53
C CYS A 49 -13.13 5.75 -3.65
N ALA A 50 -12.28 6.66 -4.13
CA ALA A 50 -12.04 7.94 -3.48
C ALA A 50 -11.66 9.00 -4.51
N ASN A 51 -11.92 10.25 -4.17
CA ASN A 51 -11.45 11.39 -4.94
C ASN A 51 -10.06 11.77 -4.48
N TRP A 52 -9.15 12.02 -5.42
CA TRP A 52 -7.85 12.59 -5.10
C TRP A 52 -7.98 14.12 -4.92
N LYS A 53 -7.73 14.58 -3.69
CA LYS A 53 -7.96 15.94 -3.23
C LYS A 53 -7.28 16.97 -4.13
N GLY A 54 -8.05 18.00 -4.49
CA GLY A 54 -7.57 19.06 -5.38
C GLY A 54 -7.53 18.68 -6.86
N THR A 55 -8.04 17.50 -7.22
CA THR A 55 -8.18 17.04 -8.60
C THR A 55 -9.60 16.56 -8.88
N GLU A 56 -9.92 16.36 -10.16
CA GLU A 56 -11.16 15.69 -10.61
C GLU A 56 -10.96 14.16 -10.76
N THR A 57 -9.85 13.63 -10.25
CA THR A 57 -9.49 12.23 -10.41
C THR A 57 -10.17 11.36 -9.37
N ILE A 58 -10.86 10.32 -9.83
CA ILE A 58 -11.41 9.25 -9.00
C ILE A 58 -10.46 8.06 -9.07
N MET A 59 -10.10 7.51 -7.91
CA MET A 59 -9.20 6.37 -7.80
C MET A 59 -9.89 5.21 -7.09
N ALA A 60 -9.50 3.99 -7.47
CA ALA A 60 -9.81 2.79 -6.71
C ALA A 60 -8.65 2.49 -5.76
N LEU A 61 -8.96 2.37 -4.47
CA LEU A 61 -8.01 2.15 -3.39
C LEU A 61 -8.28 0.76 -2.83
N LYS A 62 -7.35 -0.16 -3.08
CA LYS A 62 -7.38 -1.51 -2.52
C LYS A 62 -6.66 -1.50 -1.17
N HIS A 63 -7.33 -2.00 -0.14
CA HIS A 63 -6.75 -2.24 1.16
C HIS A 63 -6.75 -3.74 1.44
N SER A 64 -5.56 -4.32 1.61
CA SER A 64 -5.39 -5.74 1.89
C SER A 64 -5.53 -6.01 3.38
N TYR A 65 -6.12 -7.15 3.76
CA TYR A 65 -6.16 -7.59 5.17
C TYR A 65 -4.82 -8.12 5.66
N ASN A 66 -3.93 -8.49 4.74
CA ASN A 66 -2.55 -8.85 5.01
C ASN A 66 -1.69 -7.90 4.18
N LEU A 67 -1.13 -6.88 4.84
CA LEU A 67 -0.27 -5.89 4.22
C LEU A 67 1.18 -6.19 4.58
N THR A 68 1.81 -7.02 3.76
CA THR A 68 3.25 -7.26 3.81
C THR A 68 3.93 -6.68 2.56
N ILE A 69 5.21 -6.28 2.67
CA ILE A 69 5.99 -5.82 1.51
C ILE A 69 6.06 -6.91 0.44
N LYS A 70 6.16 -8.17 0.87
CA LYS A 70 6.13 -9.33 -0.02
C LYS A 70 4.81 -9.44 -0.81
N GLU A 71 3.67 -9.12 -0.21
CA GLU A 71 2.39 -9.11 -0.93
C GLU A 71 2.33 -7.94 -1.93
N ILE A 72 2.84 -6.76 -1.57
CA ILE A 72 2.93 -5.60 -2.47
C ILE A 72 3.77 -5.91 -3.71
N VAL A 73 4.87 -6.67 -3.56
CA VAL A 73 5.75 -7.06 -4.68
C VAL A 73 5.10 -8.09 -5.63
N ASN A 74 4.12 -8.87 -5.15
CA ASN A 74 3.52 -9.96 -5.91
C ASN A 74 2.16 -9.60 -6.56
N GLU A 75 1.71 -8.35 -6.42
CA GLU A 75 0.51 -7.82 -7.10
C GLU A 75 0.86 -7.26 -8.48
#